data_AF-A0A6A0H816-F1
#
_entry.id   AF-A0A6A0H816-F1
#
_cell.length_a   1.000
_cell.length_b   1.000
_cell.length_c   1.000
_cell.angle_alpha   90.00
_cell.angle_beta   90.00
_cell.angle_gamma   90.00
#
_symmetry.space_group_name_H-M   'P 1'
#
loop_
_entity.id
_entity.type
_entity.pdbx_description
1 polymer ?
#
loop_
_entity_poly.entity_id
_entity_poly.type
_entity_poly.pdbx_seq_one_letter_code
_entity_poly.pdbx_strand_id
1 'polypeptide(L)' 'MFGSSADLSGIGGLPGDLYVSNVLHKAFIDVNEEGTAVLGLKFARPMAITTFAADHPFFFLLGEKQKSGAVLICGRLLSA' A
#
# COMPACT_ATOMS: atom_id res chain seq x y z
N MET A 1 -10.99 11.32 -20.16
CA MET A 1 -10.92 9.85 -19.92
C MET A 1 -12.27 9.27 -19.49
N PHE A 2 -12.99 9.84 -18.52
CA PHE A 2 -14.23 9.27 -17.96
C PHE A 2 -15.53 9.97 -18.40
N GLY A 3 -15.64 10.35 -19.67
CA GLY A 3 -16.85 10.99 -20.20
C GLY A 3 -16.74 11.29 -21.69
N SER A 4 -17.80 11.84 -22.28
CA SER A 4 -17.93 12.09 -23.73
C SER A 4 -16.92 13.09 -24.31
N SER A 5 -16.16 13.79 -23.48
CA SER A 5 -15.03 14.63 -23.92
C SER A 5 -13.69 13.89 -23.97
N ALA A 6 -13.67 12.58 -23.70
CA ALA A 6 -12.45 11.80 -23.75
C ALA A 6 -11.96 11.62 -25.18
N ASP A 7 -10.68 11.91 -25.40
CA ASP A 7 -9.99 11.54 -26.63
C ASP A 7 -9.14 10.31 -26.37
N LEU A 8 -9.67 9.15 -26.78
CA LEU A 8 -8.96 7.87 -26.78
C LEU A 8 -8.72 7.38 -28.22
N SER A 9 -8.66 8.30 -29.19
CA SER A 9 -8.46 7.97 -30.61
C SER A 9 -7.15 7.22 -30.89
N GLY A 10 -6.13 7.40 -30.04
CA GLY A 10 -4.89 6.59 -30.08
C GLY A 10 -5.07 5.11 -29.71
N ILE A 11 -6.22 4.74 -29.13
CA ILE A 11 -6.65 3.36 -28.88
C ILE A 11 -7.67 2.96 -29.95
N GLY A 12 -8.65 3.82 -30.24
CA GLY A 12 -9.63 3.64 -31.30
C GLY A 12 -10.81 4.62 -31.22
N GLY A 13 -11.60 4.69 -32.30
CA GLY A 13 -12.74 5.60 -32.44
C GLY A 13 -12.36 7.06 -32.69
N LEU A 14 -13.37 7.91 -32.89
CA LEU A 14 -13.19 9.35 -32.91
C LEU A 14 -13.21 9.92 -31.48
N PRO A 15 -12.71 11.15 -31.26
CA PRO A 15 -12.82 11.82 -29.97
C PRO A 15 -14.28 11.83 -29.48
N GLY A 16 -14.50 11.30 -28.28
CA GLY A 16 -15.82 11.18 -27.65
C GLY A 16 -16.54 9.85 -27.85
N ASP A 17 -16.11 9.00 -28.78
CA ASP A 17 -16.71 7.66 -29.00
C ASP A 17 -16.37 6.68 -27.88
N LEU A 18 -15.15 6.79 -27.33
CA LEU A 18 -14.63 5.93 -26.28
C LEU A 18 -14.32 6.73 -25.02
N TYR A 19 -14.80 6.22 -23.89
CA TYR A 19 -14.43 6.69 -22.55
C TYR A 19 -14.48 5.54 -21.56
N VAL A 20 -13.75 5.68 -20.47
CA VAL A 20 -13.77 4.69 -19.39
C VAL A 20 -15.03 4.93 -18.56
N SER A 21 -15.88 3.90 -18.48
CA SER A 21 -17.13 3.97 -17.72
C SER A 21 -16.90 3.70 -16.24
N ASN A 22 -16.18 2.62 -15.91
CA ASN A 22 -15.90 2.19 -14.54
C ASN A 22 -14.47 1.69 -14.39
N VAL A 23 -13.86 1.98 -13.23
CA VAL A 23 -12.60 1.38 -12.78
C VAL A 23 -12.80 0.93 -11.33
N LEU A 24 -12.55 -0.35 -11.08
CA LEU A 24 -12.71 -0.96 -9.77
C LEU A 24 -11.35 -1.46 -9.29
N HIS A 25 -10.95 -1.04 -8.09
CA HIS A 25 -9.76 -1.51 -7.41
C HIS A 25 -10.15 -2.15 -6.07
N LYS A 26 -9.79 -3.42 -5.87
CA LYS A 26 -10.03 -4.16 -4.63
C LYS A 26 -8.71 -4.73 -4.15
N ALA A 27 -8.37 -4.45 -2.91
CA ALA A 27 -7.16 -4.93 -2.26
C ALA A 27 -7.52 -5.61 -0.93
N PHE A 28 -6.72 -6.59 -0.54
CA PHE A 28 -6.83 -7.31 0.72
C PHE A 28 -5.43 -7.47 1.32
N ILE A 29 -5.31 -7.29 2.63
CA ILE A 29 -4.09 -7.52 3.40
C ILE A 29 -4.47 -8.26 4.67
N ASP A 30 -3.70 -9.29 4.99
CA ASP A 30 -3.78 -10.03 6.25
C ASP A 30 -2.41 -9.96 6.92
N VAL A 31 -2.38 -9.50 8.17
CA VAL A 31 -1.15 -9.31 8.95
C VAL A 31 -1.30 -10.12 10.21
N ASN A 32 -0.46 -11.14 10.36
CA ASN A 32 -0.44 -12.04 11.51
C ASN A 32 1.01 -12.26 11.96
N GLU A 33 1.19 -13.06 13.00
CA GLU A 33 2.48 -13.35 13.60
C GLU A 33 3.30 -14.42 12.84
N GLU A 34 2.77 -14.98 11.75
CA GLU A 34 3.47 -15.97 10.93
C GLU A 34 4.56 -15.28 10.09
N GLY A 35 5.78 -15.21 10.63
CA GLY A 35 6.93 -14.57 10.01
C GLY A 35 8.25 -14.81 10.76
N THR A 36 9.34 -14.14 10.36
CA THR A 36 10.67 -14.33 10.95
C THR A 36 10.71 -13.85 12.41
N ALA A 37 10.59 -14.78 13.35
CA ALA A 37 10.86 -14.56 14.75
C ALA A 37 12.37 -14.37 14.98
N VAL A 38 12.81 -13.13 15.23
CA VAL A 38 14.11 -12.88 15.85
C VAL A 38 13.96 -13.10 17.36
N LEU A 39 14.20 -14.34 17.80
CA LEU A 39 14.40 -14.65 19.22
C LEU A 39 15.57 -13.79 19.72
N GLY A 40 15.31 -12.94 20.72
CA GLY A 40 16.22 -11.87 21.14
C GLY A 40 17.67 -12.32 21.34
N LEU A 41 18.59 -11.75 20.55
CA LEU A 41 20.00 -11.76 20.90
C LEU A 41 20.15 -11.00 22.22
N LYS A 42 20.61 -11.69 23.28
CA LYS A 42 21.02 -11.05 24.53
C LYS A 42 22.23 -10.16 24.24
N PHE A 43 22.01 -8.89 23.92
CA PHE A 43 23.09 -7.92 23.85
C PHE A 43 23.54 -7.61 25.28
N ALA A 44 24.80 -7.91 25.59
CA ALA A 44 25.43 -7.70 26.90
C ALA A 44 25.69 -6.21 27.26
N ARG A 45 24.96 -5.28 26.63
CA ARG A 45 25.05 -3.83 26.90
C ARG A 45 23.64 -3.32 27.18
N PRO A 46 23.45 -2.37 28.11
CA PRO A 46 22.16 -1.71 28.29
C PRO A 46 21.85 -0.92 27.02
N MET A 47 21.16 -1.56 26.08
CA MET A 47 20.58 -0.92 24.92
C MET A 47 19.31 -0.25 25.44
N ALA A 48 19.20 1.07 25.30
CA ALA A 48 17.93 1.73 25.56
C ALA A 48 16.88 1.10 24.64
N ILE A 49 15.95 0.34 25.21
CA ILE A 49 14.88 -0.32 24.46
C ILE A 49 13.84 0.75 24.17
N THR A 50 13.76 1.20 22.92
CA THR A 50 12.65 2.03 22.46
C THR A 50 11.43 1.13 22.23
N THR A 51 10.34 1.40 22.95
CA THR A 51 9.07 0.70 22.75
C THR A 51 8.26 1.40 21.68
N PHE A 52 7.70 0.64 20.74
CA PHE A 52 6.73 1.13 19.76
C PHE A 52 5.40 0.40 19.99
N ALA A 53 4.37 1.17 20.35
CA ALA A 53 3.01 0.68 20.54
C ALA A 53 2.11 1.30 19.46
N ALA A 54 1.56 0.47 18.58
CA ALA A 54 0.59 0.87 17.56
C ALA A 54 -0.85 0.66 18.07
N ASP A 55 -1.17 1.26 19.21
CA ASP A 55 -2.41 1.08 19.98
C ASP A 55 -3.49 2.15 19.70
N HIS A 56 -3.30 2.92 18.63
CA HIS A 56 -4.17 4.01 18.18
C HIS A 56 -4.12 4.11 16.64
N PRO A 57 -5.01 4.87 15.98
CA PRO A 57 -5.05 4.94 14.52
C PRO A 57 -3.69 5.26 13.88
N PHE A 58 -3.30 4.47 12.87
CA PHE A 58 -2.02 4.64 12.17
C PHE A 58 -2.15 4.40 10.67
N PHE A 59 -1.17 4.92 9.92
CA PHE A 59 -0.99 4.63 8.49
C PHE A 59 0.08 3.55 8.30
N PHE A 60 -0.07 2.73 7.27
CA PHE A 60 0.92 1.73 6.89
C PHE A 60 1.20 1.76 5.39
N LEU A 61 2.44 1.39 5.04
CA LEU A 61 2.93 1.30 3.67
C LEU A 61 3.68 -0.02 3.50
N LEU A 62 3.37 -0.75 2.44
CA LEU A 62 4.24 -1.82 1.93
C LEU A 62 4.96 -1.27 0.70
N GLY A 63 6.28 -1.19 0.77
CA GLY A 63 7.10 -0.61 -0.29
C GLY A 63 8.24 -1.53 -0.73
N GLU A 64 8.60 -1.45 -2.01
CA GLU A 64 9.77 -2.14 -2.54
C GLU A 64 11.04 -1.36 -2.19
N LYS A 65 11.83 -1.89 -1.24
CA LYS A 65 13.01 -1.19 -0.71
C LYS A 65 14.21 -1.14 -1.69
N GLN A 66 14.39 -2.14 -2.54
CA GLN A 66 15.70 -2.40 -3.17
C GLN A 66 15.86 -1.86 -4.59
N LYS A 67 14.78 -1.56 -5.33
CA LYS A 67 14.88 -1.14 -6.75
C LYS A 67 14.21 0.19 -7.03
N SER A 68 12.89 0.24 -6.93
CA SER A 68 12.13 1.40 -7.40
C SER A 68 11.71 2.37 -6.28
N GLY A 69 11.68 1.90 -5.03
CA GLY A 69 11.03 2.64 -3.94
C GLY A 69 9.50 2.70 -4.07
N ALA A 70 8.90 1.89 -4.95
CA ALA A 70 7.46 1.92 -5.20
C ALA A 70 6.67 1.52 -3.96
N VAL A 71 5.56 2.22 -3.73
CA VAL A 71 4.54 1.85 -2.74
C VAL A 71 3.61 0.83 -3.40
N LEU A 72 3.58 -0.38 -2.85
CA LEU A 72 2.74 -1.48 -3.30
C LEU A 72 1.35 -1.40 -2.65
N ILE A 73 1.31 -1.07 -1.36
CA ILE A 73 0.07 -0.91 -0.57
C ILE A 73 0.20 0.32 0.32
N CYS A 74 -0.88 1.10 0.39
CA CYS A 74 -1.03 2.20 1.33
C CYS A 74 -2.39 2.06 2.02
N GLY A 75 -2.41 2.15 3.34
CA GLY A 75 -3.64 2.00 4.11
C GLY A 75 -3.61 2.73 5.45
N ARG A 76 -4.76 2.75 6.10
CA ARG A 76 -4.97 3.32 7.43
C ARG A 76 -5.76 2.33 8.28
N LEU A 77 -5.29 2.06 9.48
CA LEU A 77 -6.03 1.33 10.50
C LEU A 77 -6.59 2.33 11.51
N LEU A 78 -7.89 2.26 11.78
CA LEU A 78 -8.60 3.18 12.69
C LEU A 78 -8.95 2.52 14.03
N SER A 79 -9.17 1.22 14.03
CA SER A 79 -9.45 0.41 15.22
C SER A 79 -8.94 -1.00 14.95
N ALA A 80 -8.19 -1.55 15.90
CA ALA A 80 -7.77 -2.95 15.91
C ALA A 80 -8.79 -3.79 16.67
#